data_AF-A0A357F4R8-F1
#
_entry.id   AF-A0A357F4R8-F1
#
_cell.length_a   1.000
_cell.length_b   1.000
_cell.length_c   1.000
_cell.angle_alpha   90.00
_cell.angle_beta   90.00
_cell.angle_gamma   90.00
#
_symmetry.space_group_name_H-M   'P 1'
#
loop_
_entity.id
_entity.type
_entity.pdbx_description
1 polymer ?
#
loop_
_entity_poly.entity_id
_entity_poly.type
_entity_poly.pdbx_seq_one_letter_code
_entity_poly.pdbx_strand_id
1 'polypeptide(L)' 'DRTAFFMLGKLVEYNRTEKMFTNPDQKLTEDYITGRFG' A
#
# COMPACT_ATOMS: atom_id res chain seq x y z
N ASP A 1 6.80 -4.18 -13.15
CA ASP A 1 5.57 -3.49 -12.70
C ASP A 1 5.82 -2.72 -11.41
N ARG A 2 5.29 -1.50 -11.30
CA ARG A 2 5.40 -0.66 -10.10
C ARG A 2 4.03 -0.03 -9.83
N THR A 3 3.61 -0.02 -8.57
CA THR A 3 2.32 0.47 -8.12
C THR A 3 2.51 1.66 -7.21
N ALA A 4 1.68 2.69 -7.41
CA ALA A 4 1.58 3.84 -6.53
C ALA A 4 0.27 3.73 -5.75
N PHE A 5 0.36 3.76 -4.43
CA PHE A 5 -0.77 3.84 -3.54
C PHE A 5 -0.99 5.29 -3.11
N PHE A 6 -2.21 5.78 -3.37
CA PHE A 6 -2.64 7.12 -2.99
C PHE A 6 -3.80 7.03 -2.01
N MET A 7 -3.73 7.78 -0.91
CA MET A 7 -4.79 7.92 0.07
C MET A 7 -5.15 9.39 0.21
N LEU A 8 -6.42 9.73 0.00
CA LEU A 8 -6.93 11.11 0.10
C LEU A 8 -6.12 12.12 -0.75
N GLY A 9 -5.67 11.69 -1.93
CA GLY A 9 -4.87 12.53 -2.85
C GLY A 9 -3.40 12.70 -2.45
N LYS A 10 -2.92 12.02 -1.40
CA LYS A 10 -1.50 11.97 -1.03
C LYS A 10 -0.88 10.66 -1.48
N LEU A 11 0.32 10.73 -2.06
CA LEU A 11 1.12 9.53 -2.34
C LEU A 11 1.59 8.96 -1.00
N VAL A 12 1.06 7.79 -0.64
CA VAL A 12 1.41 7.09 0.60
C VAL A 12 2.61 6.19 0.37
N GLU A 13 2.60 5.44 -0.73
CA GLU A 13 3.68 4.52 -1.04
C GLU A 13 3.81 4.31 -2.55
N TYR A 14 5.04 4.12 -3.02
CA TYR A 14 5.32 3.75 -4.41
C TYR A 14 6.40 2.68 -4.44
N ASN A 15 6.04 1.46 -4.83
CA ASN A 15 6.98 0.36 -4.86
C ASN A 15 6.59 -0.69 -5.92
N ARG A 16 7.36 -1.78 -6.02
CA ARG A 16 6.99 -2.93 -6.83
C ARG A 16 5.67 -3.51 -6.34
N THR A 17 4.81 -3.90 -7.29
CA THR A 17 3.50 -4.49 -7.01
C THR A 17 3.63 -5.69 -6.08
N GLU A 18 4.54 -6.62 -6.37
CA GLU A 18 4.80 -7.78 -5.51
C GLU A 18 5.12 -7.38 -4.07
N LYS A 19 5.98 -6.37 -3.88
CA LYS A 19 6.33 -5.89 -2.54
C LYS A 19 5.13 -5.27 -1.83
N MET A 20 4.34 -4.44 -2.52
CA MET A 20 3.15 -3.84 -1.93
C MET A 20 2.14 -4.87 -1.40
N PHE A 21 1.94 -5.99 -2.10
CA PHE A 21 0.96 -7.02 -1.70
C PHE A 21 1.53 -8.12 -0.79
N THR A 22 2.85 -8.20 -0.61
CA THR A 22 3.49 -9.25 0.22
C THR A 22 4.10 -8.70 1.50
N ASN A 23 4.77 -7.54 1.43
CA ASN A 23 5.40 -6.88 2.56
C ASN A 23 5.55 -5.38 2.27
N PRO A 24 4.45 -4.61 2.34
CA PRO A 24 4.48 -3.17 2.12
C PRO A 24 5.38 -2.49 3.17
N ASP A 25 6.05 -1.41 2.79
CA ASP A 25 6.88 -0.65 3.73
C ASP A 25 6.01 0.24 4.64
N GLN A 26 4.79 0.59 4.21
CA GLN A 26 3.87 1.41 4.98
C GLN A 26 2.74 0.59 5.58
N LYS A 27 2.56 0.73 6.89
CA LYS A 27 1.46 0.12 7.63
C LYS A 27 0.08 0.54 7.11
N LEU A 28 -0.06 1.79 6.64
CA LEU A 28 -1.31 2.26 6.01
C LEU A 28 -1.64 1.49 4.74
N THR A 29 -0.63 1.11 3.94
CA THR A 29 -0.81 0.27 2.76
C THR A 29 -1.17 -1.15 3.18
N GLU A 30 -0.51 -1.68 4.22
CA GLU A 30 -0.84 -3.00 4.81
C GLU A 30 -2.29 -3.05 5.31
N ASP A 31 -2.70 -2.10 6.15
CA ASP A 31 -4.06 -2.01 6.71
C ASP A 31 -5.09 -1.85 5.58
N TYR A 32 -4.76 -1.11 4.51
CA TYR A 32 -5.62 -0.94 3.34
C TYR A 32 -5.76 -2.23 2.51
N ILE A 33 -4.66 -2.94 2.25
CA ILE A 33 -4.64 -4.17 1.44
C ILE A 33 -5.23 -5.35 2.22
N THR A 34 -4.89 -5.47 3.51
CA THR A 34 -5.41 -6.55 4.36
C THR A 34 -6.87 -6.35 4.74
N GLY A 35 -7.42 -5.14 4.52
CA GLY A 35 -8.80 -4.84 4.83
C GLY A 35 -9.11 -4.96 6.32
N ARG A 36 -8.09 -4.83 7.18
CA ARG A 36 -8.24 -4.82 8.65
C ARG A 36 -8.78 -3.46 9.12
N PHE A 37 -9.85 -3.00 8.47
CA PHE A 37 -10.78 -2.07 9.09
C PHE A 37 -11.75 -2.98 9.85
N GLY A 38 -11.81 -2.83 11.17
CA GLY A 38 -12.68 -3.65 12.02
C GLY A 38 -14.13 -3.65 11.59
#